data_AF-A0A922CZW9-F1
#
_entry.id   AF-A0A922CZW9-F1
#
_cell.length_a   1.000
_cell.length_b   1.000
_cell.length_c   1.000
_cell.angle_alpha   90.00
_cell.angle_beta   90.00
_cell.angle_gamma   90.00
#
_symmetry.space_group_name_H-M   'P 1'
#
loop_
_entity.id
_entity.type
_entity.pdbx_description
1 polymer ?
#
loop_
_entity_poly.entity_id
_entity_poly.type
_entity_poly.pdbx_seq_one_letter_code
_entity_poly.pdbx_strand_id
1 'polypeptide(L)'
;SQEEWGRRYNISLLDQHSELKRLAEARALSAAEKQAREEEHILESVAQSKALMGVAELAKGIQYEDPIKTSWRPPRSILNQPEERHERIRRELRVLVEGDDVPPPIKTFQHMKFPKGILRGLEAKGIKKPTPIQVQGIPAVLSGRDMIGIAFTGSGKTLVFTLPIIMFCLEQEIKMPFIKNEGPYGLIICPSRELAKQTHDIILHFIKHLKMTGSPEIRSCLAIGGVAVSECMEVVQRGVHIMVATPGRLMDMLDKKMVRLNVCRYLCMDEADRMIDMGFEEDVRTIFSYFAGQRQTLLFSATMPKKIQNFAR
;
A
#
# COMPACT_ATOMS: atom_id res chain seq x y z
N SER A 1 -45.15 -59.83 10.11
CA SER A 1 -44.29 -61.02 9.93
C SER A 1 -42.99 -60.77 10.69
N GLN A 2 -42.50 -61.75 11.44
CA GLN A 2 -41.30 -61.65 12.29
C GLN A 2 -39.97 -61.57 11.50
N GLU A 3 -40.01 -61.27 10.20
CA GLU A 3 -38.84 -61.25 9.30
C GLU A 3 -38.24 -59.86 9.08
N GLU A 4 -38.90 -58.77 9.51
CA GLU A 4 -38.37 -57.40 9.32
C GLU A 4 -37.49 -56.89 10.49
N TRP A 5 -37.41 -57.63 11.61
CA TRP A 5 -36.57 -57.25 12.75
C TRP A 5 -35.16 -57.90 12.74
N GLY A 6 -34.90 -58.79 11.78
CA GLY A 6 -33.69 -59.63 11.73
C GLY A 6 -32.53 -59.12 10.87
N ARG A 7 -32.57 -57.88 10.35
CA ARG A 7 -31.52 -57.32 9.46
C ARG A 7 -30.87 -56.04 10.00
N ARG A 8 -30.62 -55.94 11.31
CA ARG A 8 -29.90 -54.78 11.89
C ARG A 8 -28.62 -55.09 12.66
N TYR A 9 -28.14 -56.33 12.70
CA TYR A 9 -26.87 -56.65 13.35
C TYR A 9 -25.93 -57.38 12.40
N ASN A 10 -25.18 -56.60 11.62
CA ASN A 10 -23.81 -56.90 11.17
C ASN A 10 -23.29 -55.72 10.32
N ILE A 11 -23.30 -54.52 10.89
CA ILE A 11 -22.50 -53.41 10.37
C ILE A 11 -21.24 -53.41 11.24
N SER A 12 -20.07 -53.59 10.62
CA SER A 12 -18.80 -53.61 11.35
C SER A 12 -18.61 -52.29 12.09
N LEU A 13 -17.99 -52.32 13.29
CA LEU A 13 -17.62 -51.10 14.01
C LEU A 13 -16.72 -50.19 13.13
N LEU A 14 -15.96 -50.77 12.22
CA LEU A 14 -15.17 -50.06 11.21
C LEU A 14 -16.06 -49.33 10.18
N ASP A 15 -17.15 -49.96 9.75
CA ASP A 15 -18.09 -49.37 8.79
C ASP A 15 -18.84 -48.20 9.44
N GLN A 16 -19.30 -48.36 10.69
CA GLN A 16 -19.94 -47.30 11.47
C GLN A 16 -18.99 -46.10 11.69
N HIS A 17 -17.71 -46.36 11.98
CA HIS A 17 -16.71 -45.30 12.13
C HIS A 17 -16.44 -44.58 10.81
N SER A 18 -16.37 -45.30 9.69
CA SER A 18 -16.19 -44.72 8.36
C SER A 18 -17.37 -43.83 7.95
N GLU A 19 -18.59 -44.23 8.31
CA GLU A 19 -19.82 -43.51 8.03
C GLU A 19 -19.92 -42.23 8.89
N LEU A 20 -19.57 -42.31 10.17
CA LEU A 20 -19.47 -41.15 11.06
C LEU A 20 -18.41 -40.14 10.59
N LYS A 21 -17.26 -40.63 10.10
CA LYS A 21 -16.20 -39.77 9.56
C LYS A 21 -16.66 -39.06 8.28
N ARG A 22 -17.31 -39.79 7.37
CA ARG A 22 -17.89 -39.22 6.15
C ARG A 22 -18.99 -38.18 6.44
N LEU A 23 -19.82 -38.43 7.44
CA LEU A 23 -20.84 -37.46 7.91
C LEU A 23 -20.22 -36.21 8.54
N ALA A 24 -19.12 -36.35 9.29
CA ALA A 24 -18.39 -35.23 9.87
C ALA A 24 -17.69 -34.39 8.79
N GLU A 25 -17.06 -35.03 7.81
CA GLU A 25 -16.44 -34.37 6.64
C GLU A 25 -17.48 -33.63 5.79
N ALA A 26 -18.65 -34.23 5.54
CA ALA A 26 -19.75 -33.59 4.82
C ALA A 26 -20.32 -32.37 5.57
N ARG A 27 -20.45 -32.45 6.90
CA ARG A 27 -20.85 -31.31 7.74
C ARG A 27 -19.81 -30.20 7.72
N ALA A 28 -18.52 -30.54 7.76
CA ALA A 28 -17.43 -29.57 7.67
C ALA A 28 -17.40 -28.86 6.31
N LEU A 29 -17.60 -29.61 5.20
CA LEU A 29 -17.73 -29.04 3.85
C LEU A 29 -18.94 -28.10 3.77
N SER A 30 -20.09 -28.53 4.30
CA SER A 30 -21.32 -27.72 4.29
C SER A 30 -21.22 -26.45 5.14
N ALA A 31 -20.52 -26.52 6.28
CA ALA A 31 -20.23 -25.35 7.11
C ALA A 31 -19.27 -24.38 6.39
N ALA A 32 -18.22 -24.90 5.74
CA ALA A 32 -17.29 -24.10 4.94
C ALA A 32 -17.98 -23.43 3.73
N GLU A 33 -18.89 -24.14 3.06
CA GLU A 33 -19.69 -23.58 1.95
C GLU A 33 -20.66 -22.49 2.42
N LYS A 34 -21.32 -22.67 3.58
CA LYS A 34 -22.17 -21.63 4.19
C LYS A 34 -21.36 -20.40 4.56
N GLN A 35 -20.21 -20.59 5.20
CA GLN A 35 -19.32 -19.49 5.58
C GLN A 35 -18.80 -18.76 4.33
N ALA A 36 -18.44 -19.49 3.26
CA ALA A 36 -18.05 -18.88 2.00
C ALA A 36 -19.17 -18.05 1.34
N ARG A 37 -20.43 -18.51 1.41
CA ARG A 37 -21.60 -17.77 0.89
C ARG A 37 -21.94 -16.54 1.73
N GLU A 38 -21.86 -16.64 3.06
CA GLU A 38 -22.06 -15.49 3.95
C GLU A 38 -20.95 -14.45 3.74
N GLU A 39 -19.70 -14.90 3.61
CA GLU A 39 -18.59 -14.03 3.22
C GLU A 39 -18.84 -13.39 1.86
N GLU A 40 -19.26 -14.14 0.85
CA GLU A 40 -19.58 -13.64 -0.49
C GLU A 40 -20.69 -12.59 -0.47
N HIS A 41 -21.75 -12.80 0.32
CA HIS A 41 -22.85 -11.85 0.49
C HIS A 41 -22.42 -10.57 1.23
N ILE A 42 -21.60 -10.69 2.29
CA ILE A 42 -21.01 -9.52 2.97
C ILE A 42 -20.03 -8.79 2.02
N LEU A 43 -19.29 -9.53 1.20
CA LEU A 43 -18.37 -8.97 0.21
C LEU A 43 -19.11 -8.26 -0.94
N GLU A 44 -20.26 -8.75 -1.39
CA GLU A 44 -21.09 -8.09 -2.40
C GLU A 44 -21.66 -6.76 -1.90
N SER A 45 -22.09 -6.69 -0.64
CA SER A 45 -22.57 -5.43 -0.06
C SER A 45 -21.45 -4.40 0.09
N VAL A 46 -20.22 -4.85 0.39
CA VAL A 46 -19.02 -3.99 0.46
C VAL A 46 -18.57 -3.53 -0.93
N ALA A 47 -18.62 -4.41 -1.94
CA ALA A 47 -18.19 -4.13 -3.32
C ALA A 47 -19.09 -3.11 -4.04
N GLN A 48 -20.34 -2.92 -3.62
CA GLN A 48 -21.19 -1.85 -4.15
C GLN A 48 -20.68 -0.43 -3.81
N SER A 49 -19.76 -0.31 -2.85
CA SER A 49 -19.07 0.94 -2.54
C SER A 49 -17.64 0.89 -3.08
N LYS A 50 -17.34 1.69 -4.12
CA LYS A 50 -15.97 1.91 -4.64
C LYS A 50 -15.05 2.37 -3.50
N ALA A 51 -14.27 1.45 -2.94
CA ALA A 51 -13.70 1.59 -1.60
C ALA A 51 -12.59 2.63 -1.51
N LEU A 52 -11.90 2.86 -2.64
CA LEU A 52 -10.82 3.83 -2.77
C LEU A 52 -11.26 5.20 -3.32
N MET A 53 -12.56 5.46 -3.49
CA MET A 53 -13.06 6.78 -3.85
C MET A 53 -13.60 7.52 -2.63
N GLY A 54 -13.27 8.81 -2.53
CA GLY A 54 -13.87 9.66 -1.50
C GLY A 54 -15.37 9.80 -1.74
N VAL A 55 -16.16 9.89 -0.66
CA VAL A 55 -17.62 10.10 -0.74
C VAL A 55 -17.97 11.34 -1.58
N ALA A 56 -17.16 12.39 -1.51
CA ALA A 56 -17.33 13.60 -2.32
C ALA A 56 -17.03 13.39 -3.82
N GLU A 57 -16.09 12.50 -4.17
CA GLU A 57 -15.77 12.14 -5.56
C GLU A 57 -16.93 11.32 -6.13
N LEU A 58 -17.44 10.35 -5.36
CA LEU A 58 -18.61 9.55 -5.70
C LEU A 58 -19.87 10.40 -5.90
N ALA A 59 -20.16 11.31 -4.96
CA ALA A 59 -21.32 12.19 -5.04
C ALA A 59 -21.26 13.13 -6.26
N LYS A 60 -20.06 13.49 -6.72
CA LYS A 60 -19.84 14.36 -7.89
C LYS A 60 -19.62 13.59 -9.20
N GLY A 61 -19.59 12.25 -9.16
CA GLY A 61 -19.28 11.41 -10.32
C GLY A 61 -17.88 11.63 -10.89
N ILE A 62 -16.93 12.12 -10.09
CA ILE A 62 -15.56 12.38 -10.55
C ILE A 62 -14.81 11.05 -10.63
N GLN A 63 -14.37 10.69 -11.83
CA GLN A 63 -13.49 9.56 -12.07
C GLN A 63 -12.20 10.08 -12.73
N TYR A 64 -11.06 9.83 -12.09
CA TYR A 64 -9.76 10.14 -12.66
C TYR A 64 -9.28 8.94 -13.48
N GLU A 65 -9.20 9.09 -14.79
CA GLU A 65 -8.74 8.03 -15.70
C GLU A 65 -7.22 8.11 -15.95
N ASP A 66 -6.65 9.31 -15.93
CA ASP A 66 -5.23 9.52 -16.19
C ASP A 66 -4.38 9.43 -14.91
N PRO A 67 -3.17 8.85 -14.95
CA PRO A 67 -2.20 8.90 -13.84
C PRO A 67 -1.80 10.33 -13.47
N ILE A 68 -1.33 10.53 -12.22
CA ILE A 68 -0.81 11.83 -11.81
C ILE A 68 0.41 12.19 -12.66
N LYS A 69 0.44 13.40 -13.22
CA LYS A 69 1.54 13.83 -14.09
C LYS A 69 2.79 14.11 -13.24
N THR A 70 3.82 13.29 -13.42
CA THR A 70 5.14 13.51 -12.82
C THR A 70 6.12 14.12 -13.84
N SER A 71 7.17 14.78 -13.35
CA SER A 71 8.28 15.27 -14.20
C SER A 71 9.28 14.16 -14.56
N TRP A 72 9.21 13.03 -13.86
CA TRP A 72 10.17 11.95 -14.02
C TRP A 72 9.94 11.19 -15.33
N ARG A 73 11.04 10.85 -16.01
CA ARG A 73 11.02 9.99 -17.19
C ARG A 73 12.18 9.00 -17.12
N PRO A 74 11.97 7.74 -17.54
CA PRO A 74 13.05 6.76 -17.60
C PRO A 74 14.18 7.23 -18.53
N PRO A 75 15.42 6.74 -18.37
CA PRO A 75 16.49 6.98 -19.33
C PRO A 75 16.09 6.52 -20.74
N ARG A 76 16.38 7.33 -21.77
CA ARG A 76 16.05 7.01 -23.18
C ARG A 76 16.64 5.65 -23.61
N SER A 77 17.82 5.30 -23.11
CA SER A 77 18.47 4.01 -23.37
C SER A 77 17.73 2.79 -22.81
N ILE A 78 16.86 2.97 -21.82
CA ILE A 78 16.00 1.91 -21.26
C ILE A 78 14.63 1.94 -21.93
N LEU A 79 14.08 3.14 -22.13
CA LEU A 79 12.78 3.36 -22.77
C LEU A 79 12.75 2.81 -24.20
N ASN A 80 13.82 3.01 -24.97
CA ASN A 80 13.89 2.58 -26.37
C ASN A 80 14.26 1.09 -26.54
N GLN A 81 14.38 0.31 -25.45
CA GLN A 81 14.64 -1.12 -25.57
C GLN A 81 13.37 -1.85 -26.02
N PRO A 82 13.51 -2.93 -26.81
CA PRO A 82 12.36 -3.75 -27.18
C PRO A 82 11.67 -4.34 -25.96
N GLU A 83 10.34 -4.47 -26.01
CA GLU A 83 9.53 -5.02 -24.91
C GLU A 83 9.99 -6.44 -24.51
N GLU A 84 10.45 -7.25 -25.47
CA GLU A 84 11.03 -8.58 -25.21
C GLU A 84 12.19 -8.54 -24.19
N ARG A 85 12.97 -7.46 -24.20
CA ARG A 85 14.07 -7.27 -23.25
C ARG A 85 13.53 -6.93 -21.86
N HIS A 86 12.48 -6.12 -21.77
CA HIS A 86 11.81 -5.82 -20.49
C HIS A 86 11.17 -7.08 -19.91
N GLU A 87 10.47 -7.85 -20.75
CA GLU A 87 9.89 -9.15 -20.38
C GLU A 87 10.93 -10.16 -19.91
N ARG A 88 12.08 -10.24 -20.59
CA ARG A 88 13.19 -11.09 -20.13
C ARG A 88 13.67 -10.71 -18.73
N ILE A 89 13.73 -9.41 -18.42
CA ILE A 89 14.13 -8.92 -17.09
C ILE A 89 13.09 -9.29 -16.04
N ARG A 90 11.79 -9.10 -16.35
CA ARG A 90 10.68 -9.49 -15.47
C ARG A 90 10.72 -10.98 -15.17
N ARG A 91 10.91 -11.81 -16.19
CA ARG A 91 11.05 -13.27 -16.06
C ARG A 91 12.26 -13.70 -15.22
N GLU A 92 13.43 -13.10 -15.46
CA GLU A 92 14.67 -13.36 -14.70
C GLU A 92 14.48 -13.07 -13.21
N LEU A 93 13.79 -11.97 -12.89
CA LEU A 93 13.53 -11.53 -11.52
C LEU A 93 12.26 -12.12 -10.91
N ARG A 94 11.53 -12.96 -11.66
CA ARG A 94 10.23 -13.54 -11.27
C ARG A 94 9.21 -12.48 -10.86
N VAL A 95 9.21 -11.37 -11.58
CA VAL A 95 8.25 -10.28 -11.41
C VAL A 95 7.09 -10.53 -12.37
N LEU A 96 5.89 -10.66 -11.83
CA LEU A 96 4.65 -10.67 -12.59
C LEU A 96 4.06 -9.27 -12.56
N VAL A 97 3.55 -8.81 -13.70
CA VAL A 97 2.92 -7.50 -13.82
C VAL A 97 1.62 -7.63 -14.59
N GLU A 98 0.60 -6.95 -14.11
CA GLU A 98 -0.72 -6.86 -14.71
C GLU A 98 -1.12 -5.38 -14.76
N GLY A 99 -1.88 -5.00 -15.78
CA GLY A 99 -2.32 -3.62 -16.02
C GLY A 99 -1.74 -3.00 -17.31
N ASP A 100 -2.21 -1.80 -17.62
CA ASP A 100 -1.87 -1.12 -18.87
C ASP A 100 -0.62 -0.25 -18.73
N ASP A 101 0.07 -0.02 -19.86
CA ASP A 101 1.19 0.92 -20.00
C ASP A 101 2.28 0.78 -18.91
N VAL A 102 2.66 -0.45 -18.62
CA VAL A 102 3.65 -0.78 -17.59
C VAL A 102 5.01 -0.15 -17.93
N PRO A 103 5.60 0.67 -17.04
CA PRO A 103 6.89 1.27 -17.32
C PRO A 103 8.02 0.23 -17.31
N PRO A 104 9.13 0.51 -18.00
CA PRO A 104 10.21 -0.45 -18.15
C PRO A 104 10.89 -0.76 -16.81
N PRO A 105 11.29 -2.02 -16.55
CA PRO A 105 12.01 -2.39 -15.34
C PRO A 105 13.42 -1.79 -15.33
N ILE A 106 13.82 -1.18 -14.21
CA ILE A 106 15.13 -0.52 -14.07
C ILE A 106 16.01 -1.27 -13.06
N LYS A 107 17.12 -1.84 -13.53
CA LYS A 107 18.01 -2.71 -12.72
C LYS A 107 18.95 -1.96 -11.75
N THR A 108 19.05 -0.63 -11.80
CA THR A 108 19.97 0.14 -10.94
C THR A 108 19.34 1.42 -10.42
N PHE A 109 19.64 1.77 -9.15
CA PHE A 109 19.15 3.03 -8.56
C PHE A 109 19.66 4.28 -9.29
N GLN A 110 20.85 4.22 -9.89
CA GLN A 110 21.39 5.31 -10.70
C GLN A 110 20.53 5.59 -11.93
N HIS A 111 20.08 4.55 -12.64
CA HIS A 111 19.19 4.71 -13.79
C HIS A 111 17.77 5.14 -13.41
N MET A 112 17.37 5.00 -12.13
CA MET A 112 16.13 5.57 -11.61
C MET A 112 16.23 7.09 -11.39
N LYS A 113 17.42 7.70 -11.63
CA LYS A 113 17.67 9.15 -11.56
C LYS A 113 17.43 9.77 -10.18
N PHE A 114 17.70 9.03 -9.11
CA PHE A 114 17.60 9.57 -7.75
C PHE A 114 18.67 10.64 -7.47
N PRO A 115 18.35 11.66 -6.63
CA PRO A 115 19.32 12.64 -6.15
C PRO A 115 20.51 12.00 -5.44
N LYS A 116 21.67 12.68 -5.48
CA LYS A 116 22.92 12.21 -4.85
C LYS A 116 22.76 11.85 -3.38
N GLY A 117 21.96 12.60 -2.62
CA GLY A 117 21.70 12.30 -1.21
C GLY A 117 20.99 10.97 -1.00
N ILE A 118 20.00 10.64 -1.84
CA ILE A 118 19.35 9.32 -1.79
C ILE A 118 20.34 8.20 -2.11
N LEU A 119 21.16 8.37 -3.16
CA LEU A 119 22.17 7.38 -3.54
C LEU A 119 23.20 7.14 -2.42
N ARG A 120 23.67 8.21 -1.76
CA ARG A 120 24.55 8.10 -0.58
C ARG A 120 23.86 7.42 0.60
N GLY A 121 22.57 7.68 0.81
CA GLY A 121 21.79 7.00 1.84
C GLY A 121 21.64 5.50 1.60
N LEU A 122 21.50 5.08 0.34
CA LEU A 122 21.47 3.68 -0.05
C LEU A 122 22.83 3.01 0.20
N GLU A 123 23.91 3.66 -0.20
CA GLU A 123 25.28 3.20 0.02
C GLU A 123 25.60 3.04 1.52
N ALA A 124 25.21 4.01 2.35
CA ALA A 124 25.40 3.96 3.80
C ALA A 124 24.63 2.79 4.47
N LYS A 125 23.52 2.35 3.89
CA LYS A 125 22.79 1.13 4.32
C LYS A 125 23.32 -0.16 3.68
N GLY A 126 24.36 -0.10 2.84
CA GLY A 126 24.90 -1.25 2.11
C GLY A 126 24.01 -1.74 0.97
N ILE A 127 23.02 -0.95 0.54
CA ILE A 127 22.04 -1.35 -0.47
C ILE A 127 22.60 -1.03 -1.86
N LYS A 128 23.23 -2.02 -2.48
CA LYS A 128 23.93 -1.86 -3.78
C LYS A 128 23.03 -2.01 -5.01
N LYS A 129 22.02 -2.87 -4.94
CA LYS A 129 21.13 -3.21 -6.07
C LYS A 129 19.67 -3.25 -5.61
N PRO A 130 18.73 -2.83 -6.47
CA PRO A 130 17.31 -2.94 -6.15
C PRO A 130 16.86 -4.40 -6.08
N THR A 131 15.93 -4.68 -5.18
CA THR A 131 15.24 -5.98 -5.10
C THR A 131 14.23 -6.14 -6.28
N PRO A 132 13.74 -7.35 -6.58
CA PRO A 132 12.79 -7.57 -7.68
C PRO A 132 11.59 -6.62 -7.67
N ILE A 133 10.94 -6.43 -6.51
CA ILE A 133 9.81 -5.51 -6.38
C ILE A 133 10.21 -4.04 -6.61
N GLN A 134 11.44 -3.66 -6.28
CA GLN A 134 11.95 -2.30 -6.50
C GLN A 134 12.27 -2.04 -7.98
N VAL A 135 12.74 -3.05 -8.72
CA VAL A 135 13.09 -2.93 -10.15
C VAL A 135 11.89 -2.51 -10.99
N GLN A 136 10.70 -3.02 -10.68
CA GLN A 136 9.46 -2.69 -11.39
C GLN A 136 8.63 -1.63 -10.65
N GLY A 137 8.58 -1.73 -9.32
CA GLY A 137 7.74 -0.86 -8.48
C GLY A 137 8.19 0.59 -8.50
N ILE A 138 9.49 0.86 -8.31
CA ILE A 138 9.99 2.25 -8.25
C ILE A 138 9.70 3.01 -9.56
N PRO A 139 10.00 2.47 -10.77
CA PRO A 139 9.65 3.14 -12.02
C PRO A 139 8.15 3.42 -12.18
N ALA A 140 7.27 2.52 -11.74
CA ALA A 140 5.84 2.73 -11.82
C ALA A 140 5.35 3.80 -10.85
N VAL A 141 5.85 3.81 -9.62
CA VAL A 141 5.56 4.89 -8.68
C VAL A 141 6.08 6.24 -9.20
N LEU A 142 7.32 6.29 -9.69
CA LEU A 142 7.91 7.52 -10.26
C LEU A 142 7.17 8.02 -11.51
N SER A 143 6.48 7.13 -12.22
CA SER A 143 5.64 7.48 -13.38
C SER A 143 4.26 8.02 -12.99
N GLY A 144 3.94 8.10 -11.70
CA GLY A 144 2.66 8.61 -11.20
C GLY A 144 1.50 7.62 -11.29
N ARG A 145 1.78 6.34 -11.54
CA ARG A 145 0.76 5.29 -11.62
C ARG A 145 0.33 4.81 -10.25
N ASP A 146 -0.96 4.58 -10.11
CA ASP A 146 -1.49 3.79 -9.00
C ASP A 146 -0.95 2.36 -9.11
N MET A 147 -0.76 1.72 -7.96
CA MET A 147 -0.10 0.42 -7.91
C MET A 147 -0.60 -0.41 -6.74
N ILE A 148 -0.76 -1.70 -7.02
CA ILE A 148 -0.79 -2.72 -5.97
C ILE A 148 0.50 -3.54 -6.03
N GLY A 149 1.26 -3.52 -4.94
CA GLY A 149 2.53 -4.24 -4.79
C GLY A 149 2.39 -5.43 -3.86
N ILE A 150 2.39 -6.64 -4.43
CA ILE A 150 2.38 -7.89 -3.66
C ILE A 150 3.81 -8.43 -3.55
N ALA A 151 4.33 -8.55 -2.33
CA ALA A 151 5.59 -9.26 -2.09
C ALA A 151 5.66 -9.69 -0.63
N PHE A 152 6.49 -10.69 -0.31
CA PHE A 152 6.70 -11.15 1.06
C PHE A 152 7.33 -10.05 1.95
N THR A 153 7.24 -10.21 3.27
CA THR A 153 7.98 -9.40 4.23
C THR A 153 9.48 -9.51 3.96
N GLY A 154 10.25 -8.44 4.22
CA GLY A 154 11.69 -8.40 3.93
C GLY A 154 12.06 -8.23 2.44
N SER A 155 11.10 -8.21 1.50
CA SER A 155 11.38 -8.03 0.06
C SER A 155 11.83 -6.60 -0.34
N GLY A 156 11.90 -5.67 0.62
CA GLY A 156 12.29 -4.28 0.40
C GLY A 156 11.17 -3.38 -0.14
N LYS A 157 9.89 -3.74 0.08
CA LYS A 157 8.72 -2.94 -0.33
C LYS A 157 8.78 -1.49 0.16
N THR A 158 9.28 -1.27 1.37
CA THR A 158 9.35 0.07 1.98
C THR A 158 10.09 1.09 1.12
N LEU A 159 11.16 0.69 0.42
CA LEU A 159 11.89 1.60 -0.46
C LEU A 159 11.13 1.93 -1.76
N VAL A 160 10.18 1.08 -2.16
CA VAL A 160 9.35 1.29 -3.35
C VAL A 160 8.49 2.53 -3.18
N PHE A 161 7.94 2.75 -1.99
CA PHE A 161 7.10 3.91 -1.72
C PHE A 161 7.80 5.05 -0.96
N THR A 162 8.89 4.81 -0.23
CA THR A 162 9.60 5.90 0.48
C THR A 162 10.57 6.67 -0.40
N LEU A 163 11.27 6.03 -1.35
CA LEU A 163 12.23 6.76 -2.21
C LEU A 163 11.53 7.71 -3.19
N PRO A 164 10.45 7.30 -3.90
CA PRO A 164 9.74 8.21 -4.80
C PRO A 164 9.11 9.39 -4.07
N ILE A 165 8.45 9.17 -2.91
CA ILE A 165 7.82 10.28 -2.20
C ILE A 165 8.82 11.31 -1.70
N ILE A 166 10.00 10.87 -1.24
CA ILE A 166 11.08 11.80 -0.86
C ILE A 166 11.55 12.61 -2.07
N MET A 167 11.69 11.97 -3.24
CA MET A 167 12.05 12.65 -4.49
C MET A 167 10.97 13.64 -4.94
N PHE A 168 9.68 13.28 -4.84
CA PHE A 168 8.58 14.17 -5.16
C PHE A 168 8.51 15.37 -4.22
N CYS A 169 8.63 15.15 -2.90
CA CYS A 169 8.65 16.23 -1.92
C CYS A 169 9.84 17.17 -2.14
N LEU A 170 11.02 16.63 -2.49
CA LEU A 170 12.19 17.44 -2.85
C LEU A 170 11.92 18.30 -4.09
N GLU A 171 11.31 17.73 -5.12
CA GLU A 171 10.94 18.47 -6.32
C GLU A 171 9.95 19.59 -6.02
N GLN A 172 8.92 19.32 -5.20
CA GLN A 172 7.95 20.33 -4.80
C GLN A 172 8.60 21.45 -3.99
N GLU A 173 9.41 21.13 -2.97
CA GLU A 173 10.10 22.14 -2.14
C GLU A 173 11.03 23.03 -2.97
N ILE A 174 11.70 22.49 -3.99
CA ILE A 174 12.55 23.28 -4.90
C ILE A 174 11.72 24.19 -5.81
N LYS A 175 10.56 23.72 -6.29
CA LYS A 175 9.69 24.49 -7.20
C LYS A 175 8.91 25.58 -6.47
N MET A 176 8.31 25.22 -5.35
CA MET A 176 7.47 26.08 -4.52
C MET A 176 7.59 25.61 -3.06
N PRO A 177 8.40 26.31 -2.25
CA PRO A 177 8.60 25.93 -0.85
C PRO A 177 7.29 25.89 -0.05
N PHE A 178 7.14 24.86 0.78
CA PHE A 178 5.96 24.68 1.62
C PHE A 178 5.82 25.81 2.64
N ILE A 179 4.61 26.32 2.77
CA ILE A 179 4.29 27.36 3.75
C ILE A 179 3.84 26.77 5.09
N LYS A 180 3.69 27.64 6.09
CA LYS A 180 3.20 27.25 7.43
C LYS A 180 1.83 26.59 7.35
N ASN A 181 1.65 25.49 8.09
CA ASN A 181 0.43 24.68 8.14
C ASN A 181 0.01 24.04 6.80
N GLU A 182 0.93 23.97 5.82
CA GLU A 182 0.69 23.23 4.58
C GLU A 182 1.02 21.74 4.72
N GLY A 183 0.32 20.90 3.97
CA GLY A 183 0.59 19.48 3.87
C GLY A 183 -0.23 18.58 4.81
N PRO A 184 0.02 17.26 4.75
CA PRO A 184 1.12 16.60 4.03
C PRO A 184 0.92 16.51 2.51
N TYR A 185 2.02 16.46 1.77
CA TYR A 185 2.02 16.09 0.35
C TYR A 185 1.95 14.57 0.17
N GLY A 186 2.73 13.84 0.96
CA GLY A 186 2.75 12.38 1.01
C GLY A 186 2.23 11.84 2.33
N LEU A 187 1.29 10.91 2.26
CA LEU A 187 0.74 10.20 3.39
C LEU A 187 1.06 8.70 3.28
N ILE A 188 1.60 8.13 4.35
CA ILE A 188 1.83 6.69 4.47
C ILE A 188 1.06 6.18 5.69
N ILE A 189 0.17 5.22 5.49
CA ILE A 189 -0.64 4.59 6.52
C ILE A 189 -0.09 3.20 6.79
N CYS A 190 0.16 2.89 8.06
CA CYS A 190 0.62 1.57 8.52
C CYS A 190 -0.35 1.01 9.59
N PRO A 191 -0.53 -0.32 9.68
CA PRO A 191 -1.45 -0.95 10.64
C PRO A 191 -0.99 -0.88 12.09
N SER A 192 0.31 -0.73 12.34
CA SER A 192 0.88 -0.71 13.68
C SER A 192 1.81 0.46 13.92
N ARG A 193 1.96 0.80 15.20
CA ARG A 193 2.83 1.89 15.68
C ARG A 193 4.30 1.58 15.38
N GLU A 194 4.67 0.32 15.53
CA GLU A 194 6.03 -0.17 15.34
C GLU A 194 6.41 -0.08 13.86
N LEU A 195 5.52 -0.49 12.95
CA LEU A 195 5.76 -0.40 11.51
C LEU A 195 5.81 1.05 11.02
N ALA A 196 4.90 1.90 11.54
CA ALA A 196 4.91 3.34 11.25
C ALA A 196 6.24 3.98 11.70
N LYS A 197 6.73 3.66 12.91
CA LYS A 197 8.01 4.15 13.42
C LYS A 197 9.18 3.68 12.55
N GLN A 198 9.25 2.40 12.20
CA GLN A 198 10.28 1.86 11.32
C GLN A 198 10.31 2.55 9.95
N THR A 199 9.14 2.78 9.36
CA THR A 199 9.01 3.49 8.07
C THR A 199 9.46 4.94 8.19
N HIS A 200 9.07 5.63 9.27
CA HIS A 200 9.50 7.00 9.53
C HIS A 200 11.02 7.11 9.74
N ASP A 201 11.64 6.18 10.46
CA ASP A 201 13.09 6.14 10.66
C ASP A 201 13.84 5.93 9.33
N ILE A 202 13.28 5.14 8.41
CA ILE A 202 13.81 4.99 7.04
C ILE A 202 13.74 6.31 6.29
N ILE A 203 12.64 7.05 6.39
CA ILE A 203 12.49 8.37 5.76
C ILE A 203 13.51 9.37 6.33
N LEU A 204 13.60 9.46 7.66
CA LEU A 204 14.56 10.34 8.33
C LEU A 204 16.00 10.07 7.92
N HIS A 205 16.37 8.80 7.73
CA HIS A 205 17.68 8.41 7.21
C HIS A 205 17.98 9.07 5.86
N PHE A 206 17.06 8.96 4.89
CA PHE A 206 17.26 9.55 3.57
C PHE A 206 17.20 11.08 3.58
N ILE A 207 16.34 11.68 4.40
CA ILE A 207 16.28 13.14 4.60
C ILE A 207 17.62 13.66 5.13
N LYS A 208 18.22 12.98 6.11
CA LYS A 208 19.56 13.33 6.64
C LYS A 208 20.60 13.34 5.54
N HIS A 209 20.63 12.32 4.69
CA HIS A 209 21.60 12.24 3.59
C HIS A 209 21.36 13.29 2.49
N LEU A 210 20.10 13.66 2.21
CA LEU A 210 19.77 14.77 1.32
C LEU A 210 20.34 16.10 1.85
N LYS A 211 20.12 16.38 3.14
CA LYS A 211 20.66 17.58 3.81
C LYS A 211 22.18 17.65 3.74
N MET A 212 22.88 16.53 3.95
CA MET A 212 24.34 16.45 3.81
C MET A 212 24.85 16.73 2.39
N THR A 213 23.98 16.62 1.38
CA THR A 213 24.30 16.95 -0.02
C THR A 213 23.84 18.34 -0.45
N GLY A 214 23.41 19.19 0.50
CA GLY A 214 22.98 20.57 0.23
C GLY A 214 21.56 20.70 -0.35
N SER A 215 20.73 19.64 -0.26
CA SER A 215 19.31 19.74 -0.62
C SER A 215 18.52 20.53 0.44
N PRO A 216 17.41 21.20 0.06
CA PRO A 216 16.53 21.84 1.03
C PRO A 216 15.98 20.85 2.05
N GLU A 217 15.53 21.38 3.19
CA GLU A 217 15.01 20.58 4.29
C GLU A 217 13.66 19.95 3.93
N ILE A 218 13.63 18.62 3.88
CA ILE A 218 12.37 17.87 3.85
C ILE A 218 11.93 17.59 5.28
N ARG A 219 10.66 17.87 5.55
CA ARG A 219 10.03 17.80 6.88
C ARG A 219 9.09 16.61 6.92
N SER A 220 9.32 15.67 7.83
CA SER A 220 8.45 14.51 8.06
C SER A 220 7.98 14.45 9.52
N CYS A 221 6.80 13.89 9.74
CA CYS A 221 6.27 13.66 11.08
C CYS A 221 5.63 12.27 11.21
N LEU A 222 5.53 11.82 12.47
CA LEU A 222 4.97 10.53 12.85
C LEU A 222 3.69 10.75 13.68
N ALA A 223 2.55 10.30 13.16
CA ALA A 223 1.24 10.44 13.78
C ALA A 223 0.73 9.07 14.27
N ILE A 224 1.19 8.66 15.47
CA ILE A 224 0.83 7.37 16.07
C ILE A 224 0.37 7.50 17.52
N GLY A 225 -0.46 6.56 17.98
CA GLY A 225 -0.90 6.48 19.38
C GLY A 225 0.26 6.35 20.36
N GLY A 226 0.21 7.06 21.49
CA GLY A 226 1.25 7.02 22.54
C GLY A 226 2.45 7.95 22.31
N VAL A 227 2.57 8.60 21.15
CA VAL A 227 3.49 9.71 20.92
C VAL A 227 2.75 11.03 21.12
N ALA A 228 3.43 12.01 21.72
CA ALA A 228 2.87 13.34 21.97
C ALA A 228 2.48 14.01 20.64
N VAL A 229 1.23 14.46 20.54
CA VAL A 229 0.73 15.13 19.33
C VAL A 229 1.49 16.42 19.05
N SER A 230 2.00 17.08 20.10
CA SER A 230 2.79 18.32 19.99
C SER A 230 4.01 18.17 19.07
N GLU A 231 4.75 17.06 19.16
CA GLU A 231 5.94 16.82 18.31
C GLU A 231 5.56 16.79 16.83
N CYS A 232 4.44 16.14 16.50
CA CYS A 232 3.90 16.12 15.15
C CYS A 232 3.43 17.53 14.73
N MET A 233 2.76 18.24 15.63
CA MET A 233 2.22 19.58 15.35
C MET A 233 3.29 20.64 15.13
N GLU A 234 4.44 20.57 15.79
CA GLU A 234 5.57 21.46 15.53
C GLU A 234 6.06 21.34 14.08
N VAL A 235 6.07 20.12 13.53
CA VAL A 235 6.43 19.89 12.13
C VAL A 235 5.31 20.38 11.20
N VAL A 236 4.05 20.08 11.50
CA VAL A 236 2.88 20.52 10.72
C VAL A 236 2.83 22.04 10.63
N GLN A 237 3.08 22.76 11.73
CA GLN A 237 3.07 24.23 11.77
C GLN A 237 4.13 24.86 10.85
N ARG A 238 5.24 24.15 10.60
CA ARG A 238 6.29 24.56 9.67
C ARG A 238 6.02 24.18 8.21
N GLY A 239 4.94 23.44 7.95
CA GLY A 239 4.64 22.82 6.66
C GLY A 239 5.27 21.43 6.58
N VAL A 240 4.43 20.39 6.49
CA VAL A 240 4.86 18.99 6.48
C VAL A 240 4.86 18.43 5.06
N HIS A 241 5.93 17.73 4.68
CA HIS A 241 6.01 17.09 3.38
C HIS A 241 5.46 15.67 3.43
N ILE A 242 5.92 14.89 4.41
CA ILE A 242 5.62 13.47 4.54
C ILE A 242 5.06 13.18 5.94
N MET A 243 3.89 12.57 6.00
CA MET A 243 3.31 12.08 7.25
C MET A 243 3.24 10.55 7.21
N VAL A 244 3.78 9.90 8.25
CA VAL A 244 3.58 8.47 8.49
C VAL A 244 2.63 8.31 9.66
N ALA A 245 1.56 7.53 9.52
CA ALA A 245 0.51 7.48 10.51
C ALA A 245 -0.11 6.09 10.70
N THR A 246 -0.68 5.87 11.88
CA THR A 246 -1.67 4.80 12.11
C THR A 246 -3.09 5.36 11.94
N PRO A 247 -4.06 4.58 11.40
CA PRO A 247 -5.40 5.07 11.07
C PRO A 247 -6.08 5.88 12.18
N GLY A 248 -6.21 5.32 13.39
CA GLY A 248 -6.92 5.98 14.49
C GLY A 248 -6.33 7.34 14.91
N ARG A 249 -5.00 7.49 14.94
CA ARG A 249 -4.38 8.78 15.29
C ARG A 249 -4.54 9.80 14.15
N LEU A 250 -4.44 9.36 12.90
CA LEU A 250 -4.67 10.23 11.75
C LEU A 250 -6.10 10.76 11.74
N MET A 251 -7.08 9.89 11.96
CA MET A 251 -8.49 10.24 12.06
C MET A 251 -8.72 11.31 13.13
N ASP A 252 -8.23 11.11 14.35
CA ASP A 252 -8.33 12.11 15.43
C ASP A 252 -7.76 13.48 15.03
N MET A 253 -6.64 13.51 14.30
CA MET A 253 -6.04 14.75 13.82
C MET A 253 -6.84 15.42 12.69
N LEU A 254 -7.46 14.63 11.81
CA LEU A 254 -8.30 15.14 10.73
C LEU A 254 -9.62 15.70 11.27
N ASP A 255 -10.29 14.97 12.17
CA ASP A 255 -11.55 15.37 12.79
C ASP A 255 -11.39 16.67 13.58
N LYS A 256 -10.29 16.79 14.34
CA LYS A 256 -9.94 18.01 15.08
C LYS A 256 -9.37 19.12 14.20
N LYS A 257 -9.28 18.92 12.88
CA LYS A 257 -8.74 19.87 11.90
C LYS A 257 -7.29 20.31 12.20
N MET A 258 -6.52 19.45 12.88
CA MET A 258 -5.11 19.67 13.18
C MET A 258 -4.25 19.55 11.92
N VAL A 259 -4.65 18.68 10.99
CA VAL A 259 -4.03 18.51 9.68
C VAL A 259 -5.10 18.50 8.59
N ARG A 260 -4.71 18.80 7.34
CA ARG A 260 -5.60 18.80 6.18
C ARG A 260 -4.94 18.05 5.02
N LEU A 261 -5.72 17.37 4.18
CA LEU A 261 -5.19 16.61 3.03
C LEU A 261 -5.37 17.34 1.69
N ASN A 262 -5.57 18.66 1.70
CA ASN A 262 -5.90 19.45 0.50
C ASN A 262 -4.82 19.35 -0.60
N VAL A 263 -3.55 19.32 -0.19
CA VAL A 263 -2.38 19.24 -1.09
C VAL A 263 -1.78 17.83 -1.14
N CYS A 264 -2.42 16.85 -0.49
CA CYS A 264 -1.93 15.48 -0.51
C CYS A 264 -2.17 14.89 -1.90
N ARG A 265 -1.08 14.44 -2.54
CA ARG A 265 -1.08 13.89 -3.91
C ARG A 265 -0.51 12.48 -3.97
N TYR A 266 -0.15 11.93 -2.82
CA TYR A 266 0.46 10.62 -2.71
C TYR A 266 -0.01 9.92 -1.44
N LEU A 267 -0.63 8.77 -1.59
CA LEU A 267 -1.11 7.92 -0.51
C LEU A 267 -0.49 6.53 -0.66
N CYS A 268 0.12 6.03 0.40
CA CYS A 268 0.57 4.64 0.50
C CYS A 268 -0.09 3.94 1.67
N MET A 269 -0.62 2.76 1.43
CA MET A 269 -1.17 1.83 2.41
C MET A 269 -0.22 0.63 2.52
N ASP A 270 0.55 0.54 3.60
CA ASP A 270 1.46 -0.60 3.84
C ASP A 270 0.78 -1.66 4.70
N GLU A 271 1.04 -2.94 4.42
CA GLU A 271 0.35 -4.10 5.03
C GLU A 271 -1.18 -3.96 4.99
N ALA A 272 -1.74 -3.70 3.80
CA ALA A 272 -3.16 -3.43 3.63
C ALA A 272 -4.07 -4.61 4.01
N ASP A 273 -3.64 -5.85 3.77
CA ASP A 273 -4.30 -7.07 4.26
C ASP A 273 -4.49 -7.02 5.77
N ARG A 274 -3.42 -6.68 6.49
CA ARG A 274 -3.47 -6.56 7.94
C ARG A 274 -4.35 -5.41 8.41
N MET A 275 -4.39 -4.29 7.68
CA MET A 275 -5.29 -3.19 8.02
C MET A 275 -6.76 -3.61 7.94
N ILE A 276 -7.15 -4.38 6.92
CA ILE A 276 -8.49 -4.92 6.80
C ILE A 276 -8.77 -5.95 7.91
N ASP A 277 -7.83 -6.86 8.17
CA ASP A 277 -7.99 -7.89 9.22
C ASP A 277 -8.14 -7.28 10.63
N MET A 278 -7.53 -6.12 10.87
CA MET A 278 -7.66 -5.36 12.11
C MET A 278 -8.94 -4.52 12.20
N GLY A 279 -9.77 -4.50 11.16
CA GLY A 279 -11.02 -3.74 11.12
C GLY A 279 -10.84 -2.26 10.80
N PHE A 280 -9.70 -1.82 10.27
CA PHE A 280 -9.48 -0.42 9.90
C PHE A 280 -10.13 0.00 8.57
N GLU A 281 -10.96 -0.84 7.98
CA GLU A 281 -11.57 -0.56 6.67
C GLU A 281 -12.40 0.74 6.69
N GLU A 282 -13.26 0.92 7.70
CA GLU A 282 -14.10 2.11 7.84
C GLU A 282 -13.27 3.37 8.11
N ASP A 283 -12.23 3.27 8.95
CA ASP A 283 -11.30 4.36 9.23
C ASP A 283 -10.60 4.81 7.94
N VAL A 284 -10.10 3.86 7.15
CA VAL A 284 -9.42 4.15 5.88
C VAL A 284 -10.42 4.78 4.89
N ARG A 285 -11.63 4.24 4.74
CA ARG A 285 -12.67 4.85 3.90
C ARG A 285 -12.99 6.29 4.32
N THR A 286 -13.02 6.56 5.61
CA THR A 286 -13.26 7.91 6.13
C THR A 286 -12.09 8.84 5.82
N ILE A 287 -10.84 8.39 5.97
CA ILE A 287 -9.63 9.15 5.58
C ILE A 287 -9.71 9.54 4.09
N PHE A 288 -10.22 8.66 3.23
CA PHE A 288 -10.38 8.94 1.80
C PHE A 288 -11.34 10.12 1.51
N SER A 289 -12.31 10.38 2.39
CA SER A 289 -13.22 11.52 2.26
C SER A 289 -12.56 12.88 2.53
N TYR A 290 -11.39 12.90 3.18
CA TYR A 290 -10.65 14.14 3.50
C TYR A 290 -9.78 14.66 2.35
N PHE A 291 -9.57 13.88 1.27
CA PHE A 291 -8.80 14.34 0.12
C PHE A 291 -9.61 15.31 -0.74
N ALA A 292 -8.96 16.39 -1.17
CA ALA A 292 -9.61 17.44 -1.96
C ALA A 292 -9.48 17.26 -3.48
N GLY A 293 -8.69 16.31 -3.96
CA GLY A 293 -8.44 16.10 -5.38
C GLY A 293 -7.65 14.83 -5.67
N GLN A 294 -7.28 14.69 -6.94
CA GLN A 294 -6.55 13.52 -7.45
C GLN A 294 -5.27 13.26 -6.64
N ARG A 295 -5.01 11.99 -6.37
CA ARG A 295 -3.80 11.49 -5.71
C ARG A 295 -3.35 10.21 -6.38
N GLN A 296 -2.05 9.94 -6.30
CA GLN A 296 -1.52 8.62 -6.57
C GLN A 296 -1.76 7.71 -5.36
N THR A 297 -2.32 6.53 -5.58
CA THR A 297 -2.63 5.55 -4.53
C THR A 297 -1.79 4.29 -4.71
N LEU A 298 -1.04 3.93 -3.66
CA LEU A 298 -0.23 2.72 -3.60
C LEU A 298 -0.74 1.82 -2.49
N LEU A 299 -0.94 0.54 -2.80
CA LEU A 299 -1.34 -0.49 -1.84
C LEU A 299 -0.26 -1.57 -1.80
N PHE A 300 0.33 -1.83 -0.64
CA PHE A 300 1.28 -2.90 -0.45
C PHE A 300 0.72 -3.96 0.49
N SER A 301 0.89 -5.22 0.10
CA SER A 301 0.40 -6.35 0.88
C SER A 301 1.31 -7.57 0.70
N ALA A 302 1.25 -8.50 1.66
CA ALA A 302 1.89 -9.81 1.51
C ALA A 302 1.00 -10.78 0.73
N THR A 303 -0.32 -10.57 0.75
CA THR A 303 -1.32 -11.47 0.17
C THR A 303 -2.32 -10.70 -0.69
N MET A 304 -3.13 -11.41 -1.48
CA MET A 304 -4.16 -10.79 -2.33
C MET A 304 -5.50 -11.53 -2.24
N PRO A 305 -6.10 -11.62 -1.02
CA PRO A 305 -7.42 -12.22 -0.86
C PRO A 305 -8.49 -11.40 -1.59
N LYS A 306 -9.65 -12.01 -1.87
CA LYS A 306 -10.79 -11.33 -2.52
C LYS A 306 -11.18 -10.02 -1.83
N LYS A 307 -11.11 -9.98 -0.49
CA LYS A 307 -11.36 -8.76 0.30
C LYS A 307 -10.44 -7.60 -0.10
N ILE A 308 -9.15 -7.86 -0.28
CA ILE A 308 -8.18 -6.84 -0.71
C ILE A 308 -8.38 -6.46 -2.18
N GLN A 309 -8.69 -7.43 -3.05
CA GLN A 309 -8.99 -7.14 -4.46
C GLN A 309 -10.21 -6.22 -4.59
N ASN A 310 -11.26 -6.48 -3.82
CA ASN A 310 -12.48 -5.66 -3.83
C ASN A 310 -12.24 -4.30 -3.16
N PHE A 311 -11.47 -4.27 -2.06
CA PHE A 311 -11.07 -3.02 -1.43
C PHE A 311 -10.23 -2.15 -2.37
N ALA A 312 -9.49 -2.73 -3.32
CA ALA A 312 -8.66 -2.00 -4.24
C ALA A 312 -9.37 -1.58 -5.55
N ARG A 313 -10.60 -2.03 -5.79
CA ARG A 313 -11.42 -1.70 -6.96
C ARG A 313 -12.32 -0.49 -6.68
#